data_AF-A0A6P0VR87-F1
#
_entry.id   AF-A0A6P0VR87-F1
#
_cell.length_a   1.000
_cell.length_b   1.000
_cell.length_c   1.000
_cell.angle_alpha   90.00
_cell.angle_beta   90.00
_cell.angle_gamma   90.00
#
_symmetry.space_group_name_H-M   'P 1'
#
loop_
_entity.id
_entity.type
_entity.pdbx_description
1 polymer ?
#
loop_
_entity_poly.entity_id
_entity_poly.type
_entity_poly.pdbx_seq_one_letter_code
_entity_poly.pdbx_strand_id
1 'polypeptide(L)'
;MPELTLDWQQNNQKITKKIFHQQYSKHPGTVRLGRDPAQCDLVFSDLTVSGLHVEIFFDSTKHTFLLRNLRESNPPLVDGRAITYEEPPLHQGSTIYLGQVKLRVSDVNLGELNQQNPSKQVSYGLQCPHCGRISSYKRIALGCQWCGTSLAAATSVLMTPDGSEG
;
A
#
# COMPACT_ATOMS: atom_id res chain seq x y z
N MET A 1 0.21 2.61 4.05
CA MET A 1 1.27 1.77 3.44
C MET A 1 0.55 0.74 2.58
N PRO A 2 0.98 0.49 1.34
CA PRO A 2 0.36 -0.52 0.51
C PRO A 2 0.38 -1.90 1.17
N GLU A 3 -0.75 -2.59 1.08
CA GLU A 3 -1.04 -3.85 1.74
C GLU A 3 -1.95 -4.72 0.85
N LEU A 4 -1.67 -6.02 0.81
CA LEU A 4 -2.49 -7.04 0.17
C LEU A 4 -2.81 -8.15 1.17
N THR A 5 -4.08 -8.55 1.25
CA THR A 5 -4.53 -9.64 2.12
C THR A 5 -4.83 -10.90 1.30
N LEU A 6 -4.22 -12.01 1.68
CA LEU A 6 -4.43 -13.34 1.12
C LEU A 6 -5.23 -14.22 2.08
N ASP A 7 -6.20 -14.93 1.54
CA ASP A 7 -6.98 -15.96 2.22
C ASP A 7 -6.81 -17.32 1.53
N TRP A 8 -6.70 -18.41 2.30
CA TRP A 8 -6.74 -19.77 1.76
C TRP A 8 -7.27 -20.79 2.78
N GLN A 9 -7.52 -22.02 2.32
CA GLN A 9 -7.91 -23.14 3.17
C GLN A 9 -6.70 -24.02 3.48
N GLN A 10 -6.51 -24.36 4.76
CA GLN A 10 -5.49 -25.30 5.21
C GLN A 10 -6.09 -26.13 6.35
N ASN A 11 -6.11 -27.46 6.21
CA ASN A 11 -6.70 -28.38 7.20
C ASN A 11 -8.14 -27.97 7.63
N ASN A 12 -8.99 -27.63 6.64
CA ASN A 12 -10.36 -27.12 6.86
C ASN A 12 -10.47 -25.80 7.63
N GLN A 13 -9.34 -25.11 7.85
CA GLN A 13 -9.31 -23.79 8.47
C GLN A 13 -9.00 -22.73 7.42
N LYS A 14 -9.73 -21.62 7.49
CA LYS A 14 -9.41 -20.43 6.72
C LYS A 14 -8.21 -19.74 7.36
N ILE A 15 -7.13 -19.59 6.60
CA ILE A 15 -5.95 -18.82 6.98
C ILE A 15 -5.98 -17.49 6.25
N THR A 16 -5.61 -16.42 6.95
CA THR A 16 -5.47 -15.06 6.41
C THR A 16 -4.08 -14.53 6.69
N LYS A 17 -3.41 -13.95 5.68
CA LYS A 17 -2.12 -13.26 5.82
C LYS A 17 -2.11 -11.96 5.06
N LYS A 18 -1.37 -10.99 5.61
CA LYS A 18 -1.15 -9.68 5.02
C LYS A 18 0.28 -9.62 4.47
N ILE A 19 0.41 -9.00 3.31
CA ILE A 19 1.67 -8.68 2.65
C ILE A 19 1.75 -7.15 2.58
N PHE A 20 2.81 -6.57 3.15
CA PHE A 20 3.02 -5.12 3.12
C PHE A 20 4.16 -4.75 2.18
N HIS A 21 4.04 -3.58 1.55
CA HIS A 21 5.17 -2.97 0.86
C HIS A 21 6.35 -2.77 1.83
N GLN A 22 7.56 -3.17 1.41
CA GLN A 22 8.79 -3.04 2.21
C GLN A 22 8.77 -3.79 3.56
N GLN A 23 7.94 -4.82 3.72
CA GLN A 23 8.05 -5.70 4.88
C GLN A 23 9.41 -6.41 4.92
N TYR A 24 9.85 -6.76 6.13
CA TYR A 24 10.97 -7.69 6.27
C TYR A 24 10.57 -9.06 5.69
N SER A 25 11.43 -9.59 4.83
CA SER A 25 11.29 -10.89 4.20
C SER A 25 12.68 -11.49 3.96
N LYS A 26 12.73 -12.78 3.62
CA LYS A 26 13.98 -13.45 3.25
C LYS A 26 14.63 -12.85 2.00
N HIS A 27 13.83 -12.19 1.17
CA HIS A 27 14.26 -11.52 -0.05
C HIS A 27 13.70 -10.09 -0.09
N PRO A 28 14.50 -9.08 0.30
CA PRO A 28 14.04 -7.72 0.49
C PRO A 28 13.21 -7.18 -0.68
N GLY A 29 12.05 -6.60 -0.37
CA GLY A 29 11.15 -6.00 -1.34
C GLY A 29 10.13 -6.96 -1.97
N THR A 30 10.26 -8.27 -1.76
CA THR A 30 9.30 -9.28 -2.24
C THR A 30 8.89 -10.24 -1.13
N VAL A 31 7.79 -10.96 -1.34
CA VAL A 31 7.32 -12.05 -0.49
C VAL A 31 7.31 -13.32 -1.32
N ARG A 32 8.12 -14.31 -0.93
CA ARG A 32 8.23 -15.58 -1.66
C ARG A 32 7.28 -16.63 -1.10
N LEU A 33 6.60 -17.30 -2.02
CA LEU A 33 5.64 -18.35 -1.75
C LEU A 33 6.13 -19.65 -2.37
N GLY A 34 6.03 -20.74 -1.61
CA GLY A 34 6.48 -22.05 -2.06
C GLY A 34 6.48 -23.08 -0.93
N ARG A 35 7.11 -24.23 -1.16
CA ARG A 35 7.19 -25.32 -0.18
C ARG A 35 8.48 -25.34 0.63
N ASP A 36 9.53 -24.63 0.19
CA ASP A 36 10.83 -24.61 0.87
C ASP A 36 10.88 -23.52 1.96
N PRO A 37 10.92 -23.91 3.26
CA PRO A 37 11.00 -22.95 4.36
C PRO A 37 12.33 -22.23 4.47
N ALA A 38 13.40 -22.65 3.77
CA ALA A 38 14.63 -21.88 3.72
C ALA A 38 14.52 -20.67 2.78
N GLN A 39 13.66 -20.75 1.76
CA GLN A 39 13.58 -19.77 0.67
C GLN A 39 12.31 -18.92 0.69
N CYS A 40 11.22 -19.42 1.27
CA CYS A 40 9.90 -18.79 1.20
C CYS A 40 9.46 -18.15 2.52
N ASP A 41 8.76 -17.03 2.43
CA ASP A 41 8.15 -16.33 3.57
C ASP A 41 6.80 -16.95 3.94
N LEU A 42 6.03 -17.38 2.94
CA LEU A 42 4.81 -18.18 3.12
C LEU A 42 5.05 -19.59 2.58
N VAL A 43 4.95 -20.56 3.49
CA VAL A 43 5.30 -21.96 3.22
C VAL A 43 4.04 -22.81 3.16
N PHE A 44 3.91 -23.59 2.09
CA PHE A 44 2.81 -24.53 1.86
C PHE A 44 3.34 -25.97 1.86
N SER A 45 2.68 -26.87 2.59
CA SER A 45 3.10 -28.28 2.70
C SER A 45 2.68 -29.15 1.52
N ASP A 46 1.84 -28.64 0.62
CA ASP A 46 1.30 -29.39 -0.52
C ASP A 46 2.39 -29.74 -1.55
N LEU A 47 2.45 -31.01 -1.95
CA LEU A 47 3.49 -31.53 -2.85
C LEU A 47 3.41 -30.98 -4.28
N THR A 48 2.24 -30.46 -4.69
CA THR A 48 2.06 -29.81 -6.00
C THR A 48 2.60 -28.38 -6.02
N VAL A 49 3.00 -27.84 -4.85
CA VAL A 49 3.67 -26.55 -4.74
C VAL A 49 5.19 -26.75 -4.90
N SER A 50 5.78 -26.05 -5.87
CA SER A 50 7.23 -25.94 -6.04
C SER A 50 7.94 -25.42 -4.79
N GLY A 51 9.19 -25.85 -4.56
CA GLY A 51 10.00 -25.39 -3.42
C GLY A 51 10.09 -23.86 -3.33
N LEU A 52 10.37 -23.23 -4.46
CA LEU A 52 10.18 -21.81 -4.71
C LEU A 52 9.24 -21.67 -5.91
N HIS A 53 8.09 -21.01 -5.77
CA HIS A 53 7.03 -21.04 -6.77
C HIS A 53 6.78 -19.65 -7.38
N VAL A 54 6.46 -18.67 -6.54
CA VAL A 54 6.20 -17.30 -6.97
C VAL A 54 6.77 -16.31 -5.99
N GLU A 55 6.86 -15.05 -6.42
CA GLU A 55 6.95 -13.92 -5.49
C GLU A 55 5.86 -12.90 -5.77
N ILE A 56 5.39 -12.27 -4.69
CA ILE A 56 4.49 -11.13 -4.73
C ILE A 56 5.26 -9.90 -4.28
N PHE A 57 5.16 -8.82 -5.03
CA PHE A 57 5.84 -7.56 -4.72
C PHE A 57 4.97 -6.38 -5.11
N PHE A 58 5.26 -5.22 -4.53
CA PHE A 58 4.58 -3.98 -4.88
C PHE A 58 5.41 -3.21 -5.90
N ASP A 59 4.84 -2.93 -7.05
CA ASP A 59 5.43 -2.05 -8.07
C ASP A 59 5.02 -0.61 -7.75
N SER A 60 5.97 0.18 -7.26
CA SER A 60 5.74 1.59 -6.92
C SER A 60 5.46 2.48 -8.13
N THR A 61 5.87 2.09 -9.34
CA THR A 61 5.65 2.84 -10.58
C THR A 61 4.22 2.65 -11.06
N LYS A 62 3.74 1.40 -11.05
CA LYS A 62 2.36 1.04 -11.42
C LYS A 62 1.37 1.17 -10.26
N HIS A 63 1.87 1.42 -9.06
CA HIS A 63 1.11 1.54 -7.81
C HIS A 63 0.18 0.32 -7.58
N THR A 64 0.71 -0.90 -7.74
CA THR A 64 -0.05 -2.14 -7.60
C THR A 64 0.83 -3.28 -7.10
N PHE A 65 0.20 -4.30 -6.50
CA PHE A 65 0.87 -5.58 -6.30
C PHE A 65 0.91 -6.38 -7.60
N LEU A 66 2.05 -6.99 -7.88
CA LEU A 66 2.28 -7.89 -9.01
C LEU A 66 2.70 -9.28 -8.48
N LEU A 67 2.44 -10.30 -9.28
CA LEU A 67 2.92 -11.66 -9.06
C LEU A 67 3.95 -12.03 -10.13
N ARG A 68 5.11 -12.55 -9.74
CA ARG A 68 6.12 -13.09 -10.66
C ARG A 68 6.26 -14.59 -10.50
N ASN A 69 6.27 -15.30 -11.63
CA ASN A 69 6.58 -16.73 -11.68
C ASN A 69 8.08 -16.97 -11.44
N LEU A 70 8.41 -17.92 -10.56
CA LEU A 70 9.80 -18.36 -10.31
C LEU A 70 10.05 -19.79 -10.79
N ARG A 71 9.06 -20.47 -11.39
CA ARG A 71 9.17 -21.86 -11.82
C ARG A 71 8.40 -22.16 -13.12
N GLU A 72 9.12 -22.18 -14.24
CA GLU A 72 8.54 -22.46 -15.56
C GLU A 72 7.91 -23.85 -15.69
N SER A 73 8.46 -24.87 -15.02
CA SER A 73 7.96 -26.26 -15.09
C SER A 73 6.63 -26.47 -14.35
N ASN A 74 6.22 -25.53 -13.50
CA ASN A 74 4.98 -25.57 -12.74
C ASN A 74 4.52 -24.12 -12.53
N PRO A 75 4.01 -23.46 -13.59
CA PRO A 75 3.63 -22.06 -13.52
C PRO A 75 2.37 -21.89 -12.65
N PRO A 76 2.25 -20.77 -11.92
CA PRO A 76 1.04 -20.47 -11.19
C PRO A 76 -0.10 -20.15 -12.16
N LEU A 77 -1.35 -20.34 -11.71
CA LEU A 77 -2.51 -19.78 -12.40
C LEU A 77 -2.97 -18.52 -11.67
N VAL A 78 -3.16 -17.42 -12.39
CA VAL A 78 -3.81 -16.20 -11.86
C VAL A 78 -5.08 -15.96 -12.67
N ASP A 79 -6.22 -15.92 -11.99
CA ASP A 79 -7.55 -15.72 -12.58
C ASP A 79 -7.82 -16.66 -13.77
N GLY A 80 -7.39 -17.91 -13.62
CA GLY A 80 -7.57 -18.99 -14.60
C GLY A 80 -6.53 -19.04 -15.73
N ARG A 81 -5.53 -18.15 -15.72
CA ARG A 81 -4.48 -18.09 -16.75
C ARG A 81 -3.14 -18.53 -16.19
N ALA A 82 -2.43 -19.40 -16.92
CA ALA A 82 -1.07 -19.79 -16.55
C ALA A 82 -0.09 -18.64 -16.80
N ILE A 83 0.69 -18.31 -15.77
CA ILE A 83 1.65 -17.20 -15.81
C ILE A 83 3.05 -17.77 -16.00
N THR A 84 3.56 -17.67 -17.23
CA THR A 84 4.91 -18.16 -17.57
C THR A 84 5.94 -17.05 -17.41
N TYR A 85 5.74 -15.93 -18.12
CA TYR A 85 6.69 -14.80 -18.19
C TYR A 85 6.11 -13.46 -17.74
N GLU A 86 4.78 -13.33 -17.73
CA GLU A 86 4.11 -12.09 -17.34
C GLU A 86 4.14 -11.87 -15.83
N GLU A 87 3.91 -10.61 -15.44
CA GLU A 87 3.74 -10.22 -14.04
C GLU A 87 2.35 -9.60 -13.84
N PRO A 88 1.28 -10.41 -13.73
CA PRO A 88 -0.06 -9.88 -13.66
C PRO A 88 -0.28 -9.08 -12.38
N PRO A 89 -1.09 -8.00 -12.44
CA PRO A 89 -1.52 -7.28 -11.25
C PRO A 89 -2.45 -8.14 -10.42
N LEU A 90 -2.30 -8.04 -9.11
CA LEU A 90 -3.20 -8.63 -8.14
C LEU A 90 -4.16 -7.56 -7.61
N HIS A 91 -5.45 -7.83 -7.74
CA HIS A 91 -6.51 -6.96 -7.25
C HIS A 91 -7.41 -7.72 -6.27
N GLN A 92 -8.26 -7.01 -5.55
CA GLN A 92 -9.26 -7.66 -4.72
C GLN A 92 -10.10 -8.62 -5.59
N GLY A 93 -10.28 -9.84 -5.09
CA GLY A 93 -10.97 -10.90 -5.79
C GLY A 93 -10.08 -11.80 -6.67
N SER A 94 -8.84 -11.40 -6.98
CA SER A 94 -7.92 -12.25 -7.75
C SER A 94 -7.75 -13.61 -7.07
N THR A 95 -7.71 -14.67 -7.89
CA THR A 95 -7.47 -16.04 -7.47
C THR A 95 -6.12 -16.51 -7.99
N ILE A 96 -5.30 -17.08 -7.10
CA ILE A 96 -3.97 -17.59 -7.41
C ILE A 96 -3.95 -19.08 -7.10
N TYR A 97 -3.53 -19.91 -8.05
CA TYR A 97 -3.25 -21.32 -7.81
C TYR A 97 -1.75 -21.57 -7.83
N LEU A 98 -1.26 -22.20 -6.77
CA LEU A 98 0.08 -22.77 -6.68
C LEU A 98 -0.09 -24.29 -6.66
N GLY A 99 -0.02 -24.95 -7.82
CA GLY A 99 -0.49 -26.32 -7.94
C GLY A 99 -1.98 -26.44 -7.54
N GLN A 100 -2.28 -27.25 -6.53
CA GLN A 100 -3.64 -27.44 -6.00
C GLN A 100 -4.03 -26.43 -4.91
N VAL A 101 -3.07 -25.65 -4.40
CA VAL A 101 -3.34 -24.66 -3.36
C VAL A 101 -3.98 -23.42 -4.00
N LYS A 102 -5.23 -23.13 -3.62
CA LYS A 102 -5.96 -21.93 -4.02
C LYS A 102 -5.82 -20.82 -2.97
N LEU A 103 -5.23 -19.71 -3.37
CA LEU A 103 -5.21 -18.46 -2.62
C LEU A 103 -6.21 -17.48 -3.24
N ARG A 104 -6.84 -16.64 -2.42
CA ARG A 104 -7.67 -15.52 -2.85
C ARG A 104 -7.13 -14.22 -2.28
N VAL A 105 -7.02 -13.20 -3.11
CA VAL A 105 -6.79 -11.83 -2.65
C VAL A 105 -8.10 -11.30 -2.10
N SER A 106 -8.24 -11.24 -0.78
CA SER A 106 -9.49 -10.85 -0.11
C SER A 106 -9.62 -9.34 0.05
N ASP A 107 -8.49 -8.63 0.14
CA ASP A 107 -8.43 -7.18 0.23
C ASP A 107 -7.12 -6.62 -0.35
N VAL A 108 -7.17 -5.41 -0.88
CA VAL A 108 -5.99 -4.66 -1.34
C VAL A 108 -6.17 -3.21 -0.91
N ASN A 109 -5.29 -2.74 -0.03
CA ASN A 109 -5.23 -1.36 0.40
C ASN A 109 -3.92 -0.75 -0.11
N LEU A 110 -3.96 0.04 -1.17
CA LEU A 110 -2.74 0.60 -1.74
C LEU A 110 -2.15 1.74 -0.89
N GLY A 111 -2.84 2.14 0.18
CA GLY A 111 -2.66 3.43 0.84
C GLY A 111 -3.05 4.56 -0.11
N GLU A 112 -3.54 5.67 0.43
CA GLU A 112 -3.76 6.83 -0.42
C GLU A 112 -2.41 7.35 -0.94
N LEU A 113 -2.13 7.22 -2.23
CA LEU A 113 -1.48 8.32 -2.94
C LEU A 113 -2.45 9.47 -2.77
N ASN A 114 -2.13 10.47 -1.94
CA ASN A 114 -2.91 11.69 -1.70
C ASN A 114 -3.83 12.07 -2.89
N GLN A 115 -5.00 11.45 -2.97
CA GLN A 115 -6.13 11.90 -3.74
C GLN A 115 -7.03 12.43 -2.66
N GLN A 116 -6.83 13.71 -2.41
CA GLN A 116 -7.54 14.50 -1.42
C GLN A 116 -9.03 14.26 -1.59
N ASN A 117 -9.61 13.42 -0.73
CA ASN A 117 -11.03 13.49 -0.40
C ASN A 117 -11.20 14.78 0.43
N PRO A 118 -11.92 15.81 -0.07
CA PRO A 118 -11.95 17.14 0.54
C PRO A 118 -12.92 17.25 1.72
N SER A 119 -12.95 16.28 2.62
CA SER A 119 -13.83 16.36 3.79
C SER A 119 -13.11 15.95 5.07
N LYS A 120 -12.79 17.00 5.85
CA LYS A 120 -12.22 17.00 7.21
C LYS A 120 -10.71 16.81 7.32
N GLN A 121 -9.95 17.72 6.70
CA GLN A 121 -8.63 18.07 7.24
C GLN A 121 -8.71 19.44 7.88
N VAL A 122 -8.89 19.45 9.19
CA VAL A 122 -8.83 20.68 10.01
C VAL A 122 -7.39 21.18 9.92
N SER A 123 -7.17 22.24 9.14
CA SER A 123 -5.86 22.87 8.98
C SER A 123 -5.77 24.10 9.89
N TYR A 124 -4.62 24.35 10.52
CA TYR A 124 -4.41 25.53 11.33
C TYR A 124 -3.60 26.57 10.55
N GLY A 125 -4.03 27.82 10.63
CA GLY A 125 -3.38 28.98 10.03
C GLY A 125 -2.88 29.97 11.08
N LEU A 126 -1.95 30.84 10.71
CA LEU A 126 -1.44 31.93 11.54
C LEU A 126 -2.06 33.23 11.07
N GLN A 127 -2.88 33.87 11.91
CA GLN A 127 -3.45 35.17 11.60
C GLN A 127 -2.41 36.27 11.82
N CYS A 128 -2.07 37.00 10.77
CA CYS A 128 -1.11 38.08 10.86
C CYS A 128 -1.65 39.22 11.75
N PRO A 129 -0.94 39.64 12.81
CA PRO A 129 -1.44 40.69 13.71
C PRO A 129 -1.48 42.09 13.06
N HIS A 130 -0.78 42.28 11.94
CA HIS A 130 -0.73 43.57 11.25
C HIS A 130 -1.79 43.74 10.17
N CYS A 131 -2.02 42.71 9.35
CA CYS A 131 -2.96 42.80 8.22
C CYS A 131 -4.17 41.87 8.32
N GLY A 132 -4.28 41.09 9.40
CA GLY A 132 -5.40 40.19 9.65
C GLY A 132 -5.47 38.94 8.76
N ARG A 133 -4.63 38.83 7.72
CA ARG A 133 -4.65 37.70 6.79
C ARG A 133 -4.08 36.43 7.42
N ILE A 134 -4.67 35.29 7.07
CA ILE A 134 -4.29 33.99 7.61
C ILE A 134 -3.30 33.31 6.67
N SER A 135 -2.09 33.05 7.17
CA SER A 135 -1.05 32.28 6.48
C SER A 135 -1.06 30.82 6.93
N SER A 136 -0.47 29.92 6.15
CA SER A 136 -0.19 28.55 6.61
C SER A 136 0.69 28.55 7.87
N TYR A 137 0.43 27.63 8.81
CA TYR A 137 1.25 27.46 10.02
C TYR A 137 2.74 27.24 9.73
N LYS A 138 3.09 26.65 8.58
CA LYS A 138 4.47 26.43 8.15
C LYS A 138 5.29 27.73 7.98
N ARG A 139 4.63 28.90 7.99
CA ARG A 139 5.26 30.21 7.82
C ARG A 139 5.59 30.95 9.11
N ILE A 140 5.45 30.31 10.28
CA ILE A 140 5.74 30.94 11.58
C ILE A 140 7.11 31.62 11.63
N ALA A 141 8.11 31.02 10.98
CA ALA A 141 9.49 31.52 10.91
C ALA A 141 9.80 32.38 9.66
N LEU A 142 8.86 32.50 8.71
CA LEU A 142 9.08 33.11 7.38
C LEU A 142 8.36 34.45 7.20
N GLY A 143 7.54 34.86 8.17
CA GLY A 143 6.75 36.10 8.10
C GLY A 143 5.55 36.02 7.15
N CYS A 144 4.67 37.01 7.29
CA CYS A 144 3.45 37.19 6.52
C CYS A 144 3.80 37.47 5.06
N GLN A 145 3.29 36.64 4.16
CA GLN A 145 3.60 36.76 2.73
C GLN A 145 3.04 38.02 2.06
N TRP A 146 2.14 38.75 2.72
CA TRP A 146 1.49 39.93 2.15
C TRP A 146 2.08 41.25 2.64
N CYS A 147 2.49 41.33 3.90
CA CYS A 147 3.00 42.58 4.49
C CYS A 147 4.38 42.42 5.14
N GLY A 148 4.98 41.23 5.09
CA GLY A 148 6.32 40.97 5.64
C GLY A 148 6.39 40.88 7.17
N THR A 149 5.30 41.19 7.89
CA THR A 149 5.26 41.14 9.36
C THR A 149 5.58 39.73 9.90
N SER A 150 6.44 39.65 10.91
CA SER A 150 6.76 38.39 11.57
C SER A 150 5.51 37.67 12.08
N LEU A 151 5.43 36.37 11.84
CA LEU A 151 4.34 35.50 12.31
C LEU A 151 4.74 34.71 13.57
N ALA A 152 5.93 34.96 14.13
CA ALA A 152 6.44 34.21 15.26
C ALA A 152 5.55 34.31 16.52
N ALA A 153 4.81 35.42 16.65
CA ALA A 153 3.85 35.66 17.73
C ALA A 153 2.38 35.68 17.24
N ALA A 154 2.11 35.20 16.02
CA ALA A 154 0.77 35.20 15.45
C ALA A 154 -0.13 34.15 16.13
N THR A 155 -1.40 34.49 16.32
CA THR A 155 -2.41 33.56 16.85
C THR A 155 -2.72 32.47 15.83
N SER A 156 -2.73 31.22 16.28
CA SER A 156 -3.19 30.08 15.47
C SER A 156 -4.72 30.03 15.43
N VAL A 157 -5.28 29.98 14.22
CA VAL A 157 -6.72 29.90 13.96
C VAL A 157 -7.04 28.66 13.13
N LEU A 158 -8.22 28.09 13.33
CA LEU A 158 -8.72 26.98 12.53
C LEU A 158 -9.08 27.51 11.13
N MET A 159 -8.45 26.95 10.09
CA MET A 159 -8.84 27.16 8.70
C MET A 159 -10.04 26.25 8.42
N THR A 160 -11.24 26.81 8.40
CA THR A 160 -12.40 26.11 7.86
C THR A 160 -12.29 26.08 6.33
N PRO A 161 -12.73 24.98 5.67
CA PRO A 161 -12.70 24.90 4.21
C PRO A 161 -13.70 25.85 3.52
N ASP A 162 -14.55 26.55 4.28
CA ASP A 162 -15.39 27.62 3.76
C ASP A 162 -14.68 28.97 3.92
N GLY A 163 -14.15 29.46 2.80
CA GLY A 163 -13.78 30.86 2.67
C GLY A 163 -15.04 31.71 2.68
N SER A 164 -15.25 32.47 3.74
CA SER A 164 -16.12 33.64 3.71
C SER A 164 -15.33 34.82 4.25
N GLU A 165 -15.07 35.76 3.34
CA GLU A 165 -14.54 37.08 3.62
C GLU A 165 -15.50 37.84 4.55
N GLY A 166 -14.94 38.54 5.51
CA GLY A 166 -15.57 39.61 6.28
C GLY A 166 -14.56 40.72 6.46
#